data_AF-A0A1Q5BMI8-F1
#
_entry.id   AF-A0A1Q5BMI8-F1
#
_cell.length_a   1.000
_cell.length_b   1.000
_cell.length_c   1.000
_cell.angle_alpha   90.00
_cell.angle_beta   90.00
_cell.angle_gamma   90.00
#
_symmetry.space_group_name_H-M   'P 1'
#
loop_
_entity.id
_entity.type
_entity.pdbx_description
1 polymer ?
#
loop_
_entity_poly.entity_id
_entity_poly.type
_entity_poly.pdbx_seq_one_letter_code
_entity_poly.pdbx_strand_id
1 'polypeptide(L)' 'MTRKTADCRKYPSEMNCTLTLTGEEDEVVRAASEHAASVHGHEDTPELREQVRSMLEDADEKVGA' A
#
# COMPACT_ATOMS: atom_id res chain seq x y z
N MET A 1 -3.06 14.86 -9.30
CA MET A 1 -1.78 14.21 -8.99
C MET A 1 -1.79 12.84 -9.65
N THR A 2 -0.63 12.21 -9.89
CA THR A 2 -0.62 10.82 -10.38
C THR A 2 -1.09 9.92 -9.24
N ARG A 3 -2.12 9.11 -9.49
CA ARG A 3 -2.62 8.14 -8.49
C ARG A 3 -1.53 7.12 -8.18
N LYS A 4 -1.51 6.62 -6.96
CA LYS A 4 -0.54 5.63 -6.48
C LYS A 4 -1.22 4.31 -6.18
N THR A 5 -0.45 3.23 -6.24
CA THR A 5 -0.90 1.87 -5.93
C THR A 5 0.05 1.20 -4.96
N ALA A 6 -0.50 0.66 -3.87
CA ALA A 6 0.16 -0.34 -3.04
C ALA A 6 -0.39 -1.72 -3.40
N ASP A 7 0.45 -2.62 -3.91
CA ASP A 7 0.05 -3.98 -4.26
C ASP A 7 0.65 -5.00 -3.29
N CYS A 8 -0.15 -5.44 -2.30
CA CYS A 8 0.30 -6.39 -1.29
C CYS A 8 0.70 -7.75 -1.90
N ARG A 9 0.20 -8.07 -3.11
CA ARG A 9 0.53 -9.34 -3.81
C ARG A 9 1.99 -9.41 -4.23
N LYS A 10 2.66 -8.28 -4.39
CA LYS A 10 4.08 -8.21 -4.79
C LYS A 10 5.03 -8.54 -3.65
N TYR A 11 4.54 -8.58 -2.42
CA TYR A 11 5.35 -8.81 -1.23
C TYR A 11 5.01 -10.18 -0.63
N PRO A 12 5.90 -11.18 -0.78
CA PRO A 12 5.65 -12.50 -0.23
C PRO A 12 5.50 -12.38 1.29
N SER A 13 4.31 -12.69 1.78
CA SER A 13 3.92 -12.58 3.19
C SER A 13 3.20 -13.85 3.61
N GLU A 14 3.34 -14.29 4.87
CA GLU A 14 2.60 -15.44 5.40
C GLU A 14 1.07 -15.26 5.28
N MET A 15 0.61 -14.00 5.33
CA MET A 15 -0.80 -13.63 5.19
C MET A 15 -1.38 -13.84 3.78
N ASN A 16 -0.55 -14.14 2.76
CA ASN A 16 -0.98 -14.32 1.36
C ASN A 16 -1.97 -13.23 0.89
N CYS A 17 -1.67 -11.97 1.24
CA CYS A 17 -2.59 -10.86 1.04
C CYS A 17 -2.83 -10.60 -0.45
N THR A 18 -4.10 -10.51 -0.84
CA THR A 18 -4.52 -10.29 -2.23
C THR A 18 -4.95 -8.85 -2.51
N LEU A 19 -4.78 -7.95 -1.53
CA LEU A 19 -5.25 -6.58 -1.64
C LEU A 19 -4.35 -5.73 -2.54
N THR A 20 -5.00 -4.82 -3.25
CA THR A 20 -4.37 -3.74 -3.99
C THR A 20 -5.13 -2.46 -3.64
N LEU A 21 -4.41 -1.44 -3.20
CA LEU A 21 -4.96 -0.16 -2.75
C LEU A 21 -4.53 0.94 -3.72
N THR A 22 -5.47 1.65 -4.33
CA THR A 22 -5.17 2.68 -5.35
C THR A 22 -5.93 3.98 -5.08
N GLY A 23 -5.23 5.10 -4.99
CA GLY A 23 -5.78 6.40 -4.59
C GLY A 23 -4.76 7.53 -4.72
N GLU A 24 -5.02 8.67 -4.07
CA GLU A 24 -3.97 9.68 -3.87
C GLU A 24 -2.90 9.13 -2.92
N GLU A 25 -1.66 9.64 -3.02
CA GLU A 25 -0.52 9.08 -2.28
C GLU A 25 -0.77 9.00 -0.77
N ASP A 26 -1.18 10.09 -0.12
CA ASP A 26 -1.43 10.11 1.33
C ASP A 26 -2.57 9.18 1.75
N GLU A 27 -3.59 9.00 0.91
CA GLU A 27 -4.68 8.07 1.17
C GLU A 27 -4.18 6.63 1.18
N VAL A 28 -3.34 6.29 0.19
CA VAL A 28 -2.79 4.94 0.03
C VAL A 28 -1.77 4.65 1.12
N VAL A 29 -0.87 5.59 1.46
CA VAL A 29 0.09 5.42 2.57
C VAL A 29 -0.65 5.12 3.86
N ARG A 30 -1.66 5.94 4.20
CA ARG A 30 -2.44 5.74 5.43
C ARG A 30 -3.12 4.37 5.44
N ALA A 31 -3.86 4.03 4.38
CA ALA A 31 -4.59 2.77 4.32
C ALA A 31 -3.67 1.53 4.33
N ALA A 32 -2.56 1.58 3.60
CA ALA A 32 -1.60 0.47 3.53
C ALA A 32 -0.84 0.28 4.85
N SER A 33 -0.48 1.36 5.55
CA SER A 33 0.14 1.27 6.88
C SER A 33 -0.83 0.71 7.94
N GLU A 34 -2.09 1.17 7.95
CA GLU A 34 -3.13 0.63 8.84
C GLU A 34 -3.37 -0.87 8.57
N HIS A 35 -3.35 -1.29 7.31
CA HIS A 35 -3.46 -2.69 6.90
C HIS A 35 -2.24 -3.51 7.32
N ALA A 36 -1.03 -3.02 7.08
CA ALA A 36 0.20 -3.68 7.51
C ALA A 36 0.23 -3.88 9.03
N ALA A 37 -0.25 -2.91 9.81
CA ALA A 37 -0.33 -3.06 11.26
C ALA A 37 -1.38 -4.07 11.71
N SER A 38 -2.60 -3.93 11.20
CA SER A 38 -3.75 -4.72 11.66
C SER A 38 -3.76 -6.16 11.15
N VAL A 39 -3.19 -6.41 9.97
CA VAL A 39 -3.23 -7.72 9.30
C VAL A 39 -1.85 -8.38 9.28
N HIS A 40 -0.78 -7.62 9.06
CA HIS A 40 0.59 -8.18 9.03
C HIS A 40 1.32 -8.05 10.37
N GLY A 41 0.70 -7.45 11.39
CA GLY A 41 1.26 -7.33 12.74
C GLY A 41 2.43 -6.35 12.85
N HIS A 42 2.62 -5.49 11.85
CA HIS A 42 3.61 -4.42 11.93
C HIS A 42 3.17 -3.34 12.93
N GLU A 43 4.07 -2.47 13.34
CA GLU A 43 3.69 -1.28 14.12
C GLU A 43 3.51 -0.09 13.17
N ASP A 44 2.39 0.64 13.27
CA ASP A 44 2.13 1.85 12.48
C ASP A 44 3.00 3.03 12.95
N THR A 45 4.26 3.00 12.54
CA THR A 45 5.27 4.01 12.85
C THR A 45 5.50 4.94 11.66
N PRO A 46 6.07 6.15 11.89
CA PRO A 46 6.49 7.02 10.80
C PRO A 46 7.43 6.35 9.80
N GLU A 47 8.36 5.51 10.30
CA GLU A 47 9.31 4.77 9.47
C GLU A 47 8.60 3.72 8.58
N LEU A 48 7.57 3.04 9.09
CA LEU A 48 6.74 2.15 8.27
C LEU A 48 6.03 2.94 7.17
N ARG A 49 5.48 4.11 7.49
CA ARG A 49 4.77 4.96 6.51
C ARG A 49 5.70 5.44 5.40
N GLU A 50 6.95 5.79 5.73
CA GLU A 50 7.95 6.16 4.72
C GLU A 50 8.36 4.97 3.85
N GLN A 51 8.52 3.77 4.44
CA GLN A 51 8.76 2.55 3.68
C GLN A 51 7.60 2.25 2.72
N VAL A 52 6.37 2.29 3.22
CA VAL A 52 5.16 2.12 2.40
C VAL A 52 5.13 3.12 1.25
N ARG A 53 5.42 4.41 1.51
CA ARG A 53 5.46 5.46 0.48
C ARG A 53 6.50 5.15 -0.61
N SER A 54 7.68 4.67 -0.23
CA SER A 54 8.76 4.27 -1.16
C SER A 54 8.39 3.05 -2.02
N MET A 55 7.48 2.22 -1.53
CA MET A 55 7.01 1.01 -2.20
C MET A 55 5.83 1.26 -3.15
N LEU A 56 5.25 2.47 -3.16
CA LEU A 56 4.12 2.79 -4.03
C LEU A 56 4.55 2.90 -5.49
N GLU A 57 3.71 2.35 -6.36
CA GLU A 57 3.88 2.45 -7.80
C GLU A 57 2.89 3.45 -8.37
N ASP A 58 3.23 4.10 -9.48
CA ASP A 58 2.25 4.90 -10.23
C ASP A 58 1.12 3.99 -10.72
N ALA A 59 -0.11 4.37 -10.44
CA ALA A 59 -1.28 3.68 -10.94
C ALA A 59 -1.36 3.92 -12.45
N ASP A 60 -1.31 2.83 -13.23
CA ASP A 60 -1.56 2.92 -14.67
C ASP A 60 -2.98 3.47 -14.89
N GLU A 61 -3.10 4.45 -15.80
CA GLU A 61 -4.34 5.17 -16.09
C GLU A 61 -5.49 4.25 -16.57
N LYS A 62 -5.22 2.96 -16.82
CA LYS A 62 -6.21 1.97 -17.29
C LYS A 62 -6.83 1.10 -16.20
N VAL A 63 -6.51 1.29 -14.93
CA VAL A 63 -7.21 0.59 -13.83
C VAL A 63 -8.59 1.24 -13.63
N GLY A 64 -9.52 0.92 -14.53
CA GLY A 64 -10.89 1.43 -14.53
C GLY A 64 -11.68 1.27 -15.83
N ALA A 65 -11.22 0.47 -16.79
CA ALA A 65 -12.00 0.08 -17.98
C ALA A 65 -12.69 -1.27 -17.77
#